data_AF-A0A9X8YMH8-F1
#
_entry.id   AF-A0A9X8YMH8-F1
#
_cell.length_a   1.000
_cell.length_b   1.000
_cell.length_c   1.000
_cell.angle_alpha   90.00
_cell.angle_beta   90.00
_cell.angle_gamma   90.00
#
_symmetry.space_group_name_H-M   'P 1'
#
loop_
_entity.id
_entity.type
_entity.pdbx_description
1 polymer ?
#
loop_
_entity_poly.entity_id
_entity_poly.type
_entity_poly.pdbx_seq_one_letter_code
_entity_poly.pdbx_strand_id
1 'polypeptide(L)'
;RSAQTLRVVDTLNIASFERVAYKSAAKESLGTLRKQHQDRRDSLDAAVREAYQRVEEEQPVLLALPGSEVNANKQVLVLERLQLPFVSAPPLDLRIDGPMRVALTGPNGCGKSTLLKTVLGQLAALSGHCHCPLSTAYLDQTLSQLDPGLSVMEHLGLQDSP
;
A
#
# COMPACT_ATOMS: atom_id res chain seq x y z
N ARG A 1 -36.83 12.23 -12.66
CA ARG A 1 -37.95 12.35 -13.64
C ARG A 1 -39.24 11.62 -13.23
N SER A 2 -39.26 10.82 -12.16
CA SER A 2 -40.39 9.94 -11.76
C SER A 2 -41.39 10.54 -10.74
N ALA A 3 -40.97 11.47 -9.87
CA ALA A 3 -41.88 12.08 -8.88
C ALA A 3 -42.75 13.20 -9.48
N GLN A 4 -42.25 13.92 -10.49
CA GLN A 4 -43.03 14.94 -11.21
C GLN A 4 -44.09 14.32 -12.11
N THR A 5 -43.82 13.17 -12.73
CA THR A 5 -44.79 12.44 -13.56
C THR A 5 -45.98 11.92 -12.77
N LEU A 6 -45.77 11.43 -11.54
CA LEU A 6 -46.85 10.97 -10.67
C LEU A 6 -47.81 12.09 -10.25
N ARG A 7 -47.30 13.31 -10.01
CA ARG A 7 -48.15 14.48 -9.68
C ARG A 7 -48.94 15.01 -10.89
N VAL A 8 -48.38 14.90 -12.09
CA VAL A 8 -49.03 15.37 -13.33
C VAL A 8 -50.19 14.44 -13.73
N VAL A 9 -50.08 13.13 -13.49
CA VAL A 9 -51.12 12.14 -13.80
C VAL A 9 -52.41 12.36 -13.00
N ASP A 10 -52.33 12.90 -11.78
CA ASP A 10 -53.51 13.22 -10.96
C ASP A 10 -54.31 14.44 -11.52
N THR A 11 -53.68 15.27 -12.36
CA THR A 11 -54.30 16.46 -12.97
C THR A 11 -54.75 16.28 -14.42
N LEU A 12 -54.47 15.12 -15.04
CA LEU A 12 -54.85 14.85 -16.43
C LEU A 12 -56.28 14.28 -16.50
N ASN A 13 -57.06 14.77 -17.47
CA ASN A 13 -58.44 14.32 -17.71
C ASN A 13 -58.47 12.96 -18.45
N ILE A 14 -57.98 11.92 -17.77
CA ILE A 14 -57.88 10.56 -18.28
C ILE A 14 -58.80 9.66 -17.47
N ALA A 15 -59.34 8.62 -18.12
CA ALA A 15 -60.19 7.65 -17.47
C ALA A 15 -59.50 6.96 -16.27
N SER A 16 -60.28 6.58 -15.27
CA SER A 16 -59.80 6.06 -13.99
C SER A 16 -58.94 4.78 -14.13
N PHE A 17 -59.24 3.93 -15.10
CA PHE A 17 -58.50 2.70 -15.39
C PHE A 17 -57.10 2.97 -15.98
N GLU A 18 -56.95 3.97 -16.84
CA GLU A 18 -55.65 4.37 -17.40
C GLU A 18 -54.75 4.98 -16.31
N ARG A 19 -55.30 5.74 -15.37
CA ARG A 19 -54.55 6.27 -14.21
C ARG A 19 -53.98 5.15 -13.34
N VAL A 20 -54.73 4.08 -13.11
CA VAL A 20 -54.26 2.91 -12.35
C VAL A 20 -53.10 2.23 -13.09
N ALA A 21 -53.22 2.04 -14.40
CA ALA A 21 -52.18 1.44 -15.24
C ALA A 21 -50.87 2.27 -15.28
N TYR A 22 -50.95 3.60 -15.37
CA TYR A 22 -49.77 4.47 -15.30
C TYR A 22 -49.09 4.42 -13.93
N LYS A 23 -49.89 4.38 -12.85
CA LYS A 23 -49.37 4.30 -11.48
C LYS A 23 -48.74 2.94 -11.17
N SER A 24 -49.28 1.84 -11.72
CA SER A 24 -48.68 0.51 -11.61
C SER A 24 -47.37 0.42 -12.39
N ALA A 25 -47.33 0.90 -13.64
CA ALA A 25 -46.12 0.91 -14.46
C ALA A 25 -44.98 1.79 -13.86
N ALA A 26 -45.34 2.94 -13.26
CA ALA A 26 -44.38 3.80 -12.57
C ALA A 26 -43.84 3.15 -11.27
N LYS A 27 -44.65 2.40 -10.52
CA LYS A 27 -44.20 1.64 -9.35
C LYS A 27 -43.34 0.44 -9.73
N GLU A 28 -43.69 -0.25 -10.81
CA GLU A 28 -42.97 -1.41 -11.33
C GLU A 28 -41.56 -1.03 -11.80
N SER A 29 -41.42 0.06 -12.56
CA SER A 29 -40.12 0.60 -13.01
C SER A 29 -39.19 1.06 -11.88
N LEU A 30 -39.74 1.58 -10.77
CA LEU A 30 -38.97 1.91 -9.57
C LEU A 30 -38.60 0.65 -8.76
N GLY A 31 -39.44 -0.39 -8.81
CA GLY A 31 -39.18 -1.69 -8.19
C GLY A 31 -38.05 -2.44 -8.90
N THR A 32 -38.04 -2.44 -10.23
CA THR A 32 -36.99 -3.08 -11.04
C THR A 32 -35.63 -2.42 -10.85
N LEU A 33 -35.56 -1.08 -10.83
CA LEU A 33 -34.32 -0.35 -10.55
C LEU A 33 -33.75 -0.64 -9.15
N ARG A 34 -34.61 -0.68 -8.12
CA ARG A 34 -34.18 -1.03 -6.76
C ARG A 34 -33.67 -2.46 -6.68
N LYS A 35 -34.35 -3.39 -7.36
CA LYS A 35 -33.93 -4.79 -7.45
C LYS A 35 -32.56 -4.91 -8.13
N GLN A 36 -32.34 -4.23 -9.24
CA GLN A 36 -31.03 -4.18 -9.92
C GLN A 36 -29.91 -3.65 -9.02
N HIS A 37 -30.17 -2.58 -8.26
CA HIS A 37 -29.19 -2.05 -7.31
C HIS A 37 -28.90 -3.02 -6.18
N GLN A 38 -29.92 -3.73 -5.68
CA GLN A 38 -29.75 -4.75 -4.65
C GLN A 38 -28.93 -5.92 -5.16
N ASP A 39 -29.30 -6.49 -6.32
CA ASP A 39 -28.58 -7.60 -6.96
C ASP A 39 -27.11 -7.23 -7.23
N ARG A 40 -26.85 -5.98 -7.65
CA ARG A 40 -25.48 -5.48 -7.87
C ARG A 40 -24.68 -5.40 -6.57
N ARG A 41 -25.28 -4.91 -5.48
CA ARG A 41 -24.63 -4.86 -4.15
C ARG A 41 -24.32 -6.26 -3.66
N ASP A 42 -25.29 -7.16 -3.74
CA ASP A 42 -25.12 -8.54 -3.29
C ASP A 42 -24.01 -9.25 -4.09
N SER A 43 -23.91 -8.99 -5.41
CA SER A 43 -22.82 -9.54 -6.23
C SER A 43 -21.43 -8.99 -5.86
N LEU A 44 -21.35 -7.69 -5.51
CA LEU A 44 -20.10 -7.07 -5.07
C LEU A 44 -19.68 -7.59 -3.69
N ASP A 45 -20.63 -7.70 -2.76
CA ASP A 45 -20.38 -8.25 -1.43
C ASP A 45 -19.93 -9.72 -1.50
N ALA A 46 -20.53 -10.51 -2.41
CA ALA A 46 -20.09 -11.86 -2.69
C ALA A 46 -18.67 -11.92 -3.26
N ALA A 47 -18.35 -11.06 -4.24
CA ALA A 47 -17.00 -10.99 -4.81
C ALA A 47 -15.94 -10.57 -3.78
N VAL A 48 -16.29 -9.65 -2.88
CA VAL A 48 -15.42 -9.25 -1.75
C VAL A 48 -15.20 -10.43 -0.80
N ARG A 49 -16.26 -11.14 -0.40
CA ARG A 49 -16.14 -12.33 0.46
C ARG A 49 -15.31 -13.43 -0.17
N GLU A 50 -15.52 -13.70 -1.46
CA GLU A 50 -14.75 -14.70 -2.19
C GLU A 50 -13.27 -14.30 -2.31
N ALA A 51 -12.98 -13.01 -2.54
CA ALA A 51 -11.62 -12.49 -2.52
C ALA A 51 -10.97 -12.63 -1.13
N TYR A 52 -11.69 -12.35 -0.05
CA TYR A 52 -11.21 -12.55 1.32
C TYR A 52 -10.96 -14.02 1.66
N GLN A 53 -11.79 -14.94 1.17
CA GLN A 53 -11.61 -16.39 1.40
C GLN A 53 -10.36 -16.96 0.73
N ARG A 54 -9.85 -16.32 -0.32
CA ARG A 54 -8.60 -16.70 -0.98
C ARG A 54 -7.36 -16.15 -0.27
N VAL A 55 -7.53 -15.34 0.77
CA VAL A 55 -6.41 -14.87 1.60
C VAL A 55 -6.09 -16.00 2.57
N GLU A 56 -5.07 -16.79 2.25
CA GLU A 56 -4.44 -17.67 3.23
C GLU A 56 -3.90 -16.80 4.37
N GLU A 57 -4.14 -17.20 5.62
CA GLU A 57 -3.53 -16.54 6.77
C GLU A 57 -2.01 -16.70 6.66
N GLU A 58 -1.28 -15.60 6.48
CA GLU A 58 0.18 -15.60 6.50
C GLU A 58 0.63 -16.12 7.88
N GLN A 59 1.05 -17.38 7.94
CA GLN A 59 1.68 -17.91 9.13
C GLN A 59 2.99 -17.14 9.35
N PRO A 60 3.18 -16.47 10.50
CA PRO A 60 4.38 -15.70 10.73
C PRO A 60 5.58 -16.63 10.81
N VAL A 61 6.49 -16.53 9.84
CA VAL A 61 7.77 -17.22 9.88
C VAL A 61 8.64 -16.52 10.93
N LEU A 62 8.88 -17.19 12.06
CA LEU A 62 9.73 -16.66 13.12
C LEU A 62 11.20 -17.00 12.83
N LEU A 63 11.91 -16.02 12.28
CA LEU A 63 13.35 -16.14 12.02
C LEU A 63 14.13 -15.65 13.26
N ALA A 64 14.76 -16.57 13.98
CA ALA A 64 15.68 -16.22 15.07
C ALA A 64 17.03 -15.82 14.47
N LEU A 65 17.24 -14.52 14.33
CA LEU A 65 18.54 -13.98 13.91
C LEU A 65 19.53 -14.04 15.09
N PRO A 66 20.82 -14.35 14.84
CA PRO A 66 21.84 -14.26 15.86
C PRO A 66 21.93 -12.83 16.42
N GLY A 67 22.50 -12.69 17.62
CA GLY A 67 22.80 -11.38 18.20
C GLY A 67 23.72 -10.55 17.28
N SER A 68 23.67 -9.23 17.42
CA SER A 68 24.53 -8.36 16.61
C SER A 68 26.00 -8.51 17.03
N GLU A 69 26.88 -8.70 16.04
CA GLU A 69 28.34 -8.67 16.24
C GLU A 69 28.90 -7.23 16.30
N VAL A 70 28.05 -6.22 16.17
CA VAL A 70 28.45 -4.81 16.20
C VAL A 70 28.62 -4.36 17.66
N ASN A 71 29.84 -3.94 18.00
CA ASN A 71 30.15 -3.37 19.32
C ASN A 71 29.34 -2.10 19.61
N ALA A 72 28.99 -1.90 20.90
CA ALA A 72 28.18 -0.79 21.44
C ALA A 72 28.62 0.64 21.05
N ASN A 73 29.89 0.82 20.71
CA ASN A 73 30.47 2.12 20.37
C ASN A 73 30.92 2.20 18.90
N LYS A 74 30.56 1.20 18.09
CA LYS A 74 30.94 1.15 16.68
C LYS A 74 29.98 2.05 15.90
N GLN A 75 30.54 3.01 15.21
CA GLN A 75 29.80 3.89 14.33
C GLN A 75 29.22 3.10 13.14
N VAL A 76 27.91 3.18 12.95
CA VAL A 76 27.16 2.47 11.91
C VAL A 76 26.82 3.42 10.77
N LEU A 77 26.31 4.62 11.09
CA LEU A 77 25.90 5.63 10.11
C LEU A 77 26.16 7.03 10.64
N VAL A 78 26.72 7.88 9.78
CA VAL A 78 26.79 9.32 10.01
C VAL A 78 26.30 10.06 8.77
N LEU A 79 25.34 10.95 8.99
CA LEU A 79 24.82 11.91 8.03
C LEU A 79 25.17 13.31 8.56
N GLU A 80 25.84 14.10 7.75
CA GLU A 80 26.20 15.49 8.07
C GLU A 80 25.66 16.42 7.00
N ARG A 81 24.66 17.22 7.37
CA ARG A 81 23.95 18.15 6.50
C ARG A 81 23.56 17.49 5.17
N LEU A 82 23.10 16.24 5.22
CA LEU A 82 22.81 15.45 4.03
C LEU A 82 21.55 15.98 3.34
N GLN A 83 21.70 16.49 2.13
CA GLN A 83 20.58 16.92 1.30
C GLN A 83 20.22 15.82 0.29
N LEU A 84 19.03 15.26 0.42
CA LEU A 84 18.53 14.24 -0.50
C LEU A 84 18.02 14.85 -1.82
N PRO A 85 18.22 14.18 -2.96
CA PRO A 85 17.54 14.54 -4.21
C PRO A 85 16.04 14.18 -4.14
N PHE A 86 15.21 14.83 -4.97
CA PHE A 86 13.77 14.55 -5.12
C PHE A 86 12.89 14.74 -3.88
N VAL A 87 13.46 15.19 -2.76
CA VAL A 87 12.76 15.41 -1.51
C VAL A 87 12.90 16.88 -1.13
N SER A 88 11.78 17.56 -0.90
CA SER A 88 11.76 18.91 -0.35
C SER A 88 11.78 18.83 1.17
N ALA A 89 12.95 18.53 1.72
CA ALA A 89 13.21 18.47 3.16
C ALA A 89 14.51 19.20 3.48
N PRO A 90 14.65 19.76 4.69
CA PRO A 90 15.91 20.34 5.13
C PRO A 90 17.02 19.26 5.19
N PRO A 91 18.29 19.68 5.17
CA PRO A 91 19.42 18.77 5.35
C PRO A 91 19.30 17.95 6.62
N LEU A 92 19.73 16.69 6.57
CA LEU A 92 19.64 15.74 7.66
C LEU A 92 20.98 15.61 8.38
N ASP A 93 20.94 15.70 9.71
CA ASP A 93 22.03 15.35 10.61
C ASP A 93 21.59 14.16 11.46
N LEU A 94 22.31 13.05 11.36
CA LEU A 94 21.99 11.82 12.08
C LEU A 94 23.25 11.02 12.36
N ARG A 95 23.37 10.52 13.58
CA ARG A 95 24.43 9.59 13.98
C ARG A 95 23.81 8.35 14.59
N ILE A 96 24.26 7.18 14.14
CA ILE A 96 23.88 5.88 14.68
C ILE A 96 25.14 5.13 15.07
N ASP A 97 25.20 4.74 16.34
CA ASP A 97 26.20 3.83 16.89
C ASP A 97 25.49 2.50 17.23
N GLY A 98 26.13 1.36 16.93
CA GLY A 98 25.53 0.03 17.05
C GLY A 98 25.72 -0.60 18.43
N PRO A 99 25.04 -1.71 18.77
CA PRO A 99 23.97 -2.33 18.00
C PRO A 99 22.64 -1.62 18.27
N MET A 100 21.97 -1.14 17.22
CA MET A 100 20.69 -0.45 17.33
C MET A 100 19.73 -0.91 16.24
N ARG A 101 18.45 -1.05 16.59
CA ARG A 101 17.35 -1.28 15.64
C ARG A 101 16.61 0.04 15.46
N VAL A 102 16.57 0.55 14.24
CA VAL A 102 15.97 1.85 13.91
C VAL A 102 14.82 1.65 12.95
N ALA A 103 13.66 2.20 13.30
CA ALA A 103 12.52 2.27 12.41
C ALA A 103 12.47 3.64 11.73
N LEU A 104 12.49 3.66 10.39
CA LEU A 104 12.30 4.87 9.60
C LEU A 104 10.82 5.02 9.23
N THR A 105 10.11 5.92 9.91
CA THR A 105 8.66 6.11 9.74
C THR A 105 8.33 7.43 9.05
N GLY A 106 7.21 7.47 8.33
CA GLY A 106 6.69 8.69 7.69
C GLY A 106 5.72 8.37 6.55
N PRO A 107 4.97 9.35 6.02
CA PRO A 107 4.01 9.14 4.94
C PRO A 107 4.68 8.65 3.65
N ASN A 108 3.88 8.08 2.74
CA ASN A 108 4.38 7.68 1.43
C ASN A 108 4.86 8.91 0.66
N GLY A 109 6.01 8.78 -0.01
CA GLY A 109 6.63 9.89 -0.75
C GLY A 109 7.51 10.84 0.08
N CYS A 110 7.63 10.67 1.40
CA CYS A 110 8.47 11.56 2.22
C CYS A 110 10.00 11.36 2.06
N GLY A 111 10.43 10.45 1.18
CA GLY A 111 11.85 10.24 0.87
C GLY A 111 12.53 9.08 1.60
N LYS A 112 11.81 8.17 2.26
CA LYS A 112 12.42 7.02 2.97
C LYS A 112 13.30 6.15 2.08
N SER A 113 12.75 5.69 0.96
CA SER A 113 13.49 4.88 -0.01
C SER A 113 14.63 5.67 -0.66
N THR A 114 14.46 6.98 -0.83
CA THR A 114 15.53 7.88 -1.30
C THR A 114 16.69 7.91 -0.31
N LEU A 115 16.40 8.09 0.99
CA LEU A 115 17.40 8.06 2.05
C LEU A 115 18.17 6.74 2.07
N LEU A 116 17.46 5.61 2.06
CA LEU A 116 18.10 4.29 2.07
C LEU A 116 19.00 4.08 0.85
N LYS A 117 18.53 4.44 -0.36
CA LYS A 117 19.34 4.36 -1.59
C LYS A 117 20.57 5.27 -1.55
N THR A 118 20.46 6.46 -0.95
CA THR A 118 21.60 7.36 -0.76
C THR A 118 22.61 6.81 0.24
N VAL A 119 22.16 6.22 1.35
CA VAL A 119 23.03 5.55 2.32
C VAL A 119 23.80 4.39 1.68
N LEU A 120 23.16 3.64 0.78
CA LEU A 120 23.78 2.55 0.02
C LEU A 120 24.69 3.02 -1.13
N GLY A 121 24.81 4.33 -1.36
CA GLY A 121 25.57 4.89 -2.49
C GLY A 121 24.92 4.68 -3.86
N GLN A 122 23.71 4.12 -3.94
CA GLN A 122 22.97 3.92 -5.19
C GLN A 122 22.39 5.22 -5.76
N LEU A 123 22.27 6.26 -4.92
CA LEU A 123 21.75 7.56 -5.31
C LEU A 123 22.58 8.69 -4.70
N ALA A 124 23.15 9.55 -5.54
CA ALA A 124 23.95 10.68 -5.09
C ALA A 124 23.13 11.70 -4.29
N ALA A 125 23.69 12.15 -3.16
CA ALA A 125 23.16 13.30 -2.43
C ALA A 125 23.36 14.60 -3.23
N LEU A 126 22.50 15.59 -3.00
CA LEU A 126 22.69 16.94 -3.58
C LEU A 126 23.82 17.70 -2.89
N SER A 127 23.98 17.50 -1.59
CA SER A 127 25.08 18.06 -0.78
C SER A 127 25.18 17.33 0.57
N GLY A 128 26.21 17.65 1.35
CA GLY A 128 26.48 17.03 2.64
C GLY A 128 27.30 15.75 2.53
N HIS A 129 27.41 15.02 3.64
CA HIS A 129 28.20 13.81 3.73
C HIS A 129 27.38 12.64 4.30
N CYS A 130 27.60 11.45 3.76
CA CYS A 130 27.05 10.19 4.26
C CYS A 130 28.21 9.20 4.42
N HIS A 131 28.40 8.69 5.63
CA HIS A 131 29.43 7.73 5.97
C HIS A 131 28.81 6.51 6.64
N CYS A 132 28.99 5.34 6.02
CA CYS A 132 28.54 4.05 6.54
C CYS A 132 29.72 3.06 6.43
N PRO A 133 30.53 2.88 7.49
CA PRO A 133 31.79 2.14 7.42
C PRO A 133 31.63 0.62 7.55
N LEU A 134 30.42 0.12 7.76
CA LEU A 134 30.16 -1.31 7.94
C LEU A 134 29.71 -1.95 6.63
N SER A 135 29.91 -3.27 6.51
CA SER A 135 29.25 -4.04 5.46
C SER A 135 27.73 -3.92 5.65
N THR A 136 27.02 -3.58 4.57
CA THR A 136 25.58 -3.35 4.59
C THR A 136 24.86 -4.29 3.64
N ALA A 137 23.82 -4.95 4.13
CA ALA A 137 22.82 -5.63 3.32
C ALA A 137 21.65 -4.67 3.02
N TYR A 138 21.05 -4.80 1.85
CA TYR A 138 19.79 -4.10 1.54
C TYR A 138 18.76 -5.08 1.02
N LEU A 139 17.65 -5.18 1.75
CA LEU A 139 16.46 -5.90 1.31
C LEU A 139 15.48 -4.89 0.72
N ASP A 140 15.22 -4.98 -0.58
CA ASP A 140 14.26 -4.12 -1.25
C ASP A 140 12.83 -4.64 -1.07
N GLN A 141 11.85 -3.74 -1.19
CA GLN A 141 10.44 -4.09 -1.01
C GLN A 141 9.92 -5.08 -2.08
N THR A 142 10.51 -5.06 -3.27
CA THR A 142 10.11 -5.90 -4.40
C THR A 142 10.88 -7.19 -4.50
N LEU A 143 11.86 -7.43 -3.62
CA LEU A 143 12.77 -8.58 -3.67
C LEU A 143 13.42 -8.76 -5.05
N SER A 144 13.69 -7.65 -5.74
CA SER A 144 14.15 -7.65 -7.13
C SER A 144 15.54 -8.24 -7.32
N GLN A 145 16.29 -8.40 -6.22
CA GLN A 145 17.61 -9.00 -6.21
C GLN A 145 17.58 -10.53 -6.05
N LEU A 146 16.42 -11.12 -5.78
CA LEU A 146 16.27 -12.57 -5.67
C LEU A 146 15.92 -13.17 -7.04
N ASP A 147 16.66 -14.20 -7.46
CA ASP A 147 16.40 -14.95 -8.69
C ASP A 147 15.24 -15.94 -8.48
N PRO A 148 14.10 -15.81 -9.18
CA PRO A 148 12.99 -16.75 -9.04
C PRO A 148 13.35 -18.20 -9.41
N GLY A 149 14.43 -18.41 -10.18
CA GLY A 149 14.91 -19.72 -10.57
C GLY A 149 15.72 -20.47 -9.50
N LEU A 150 16.14 -19.79 -8.43
CA LEU A 150 16.89 -20.38 -7.34
C LEU A 150 15.99 -20.66 -6.12
N SER A 151 16.23 -21.79 -5.48
CA SER A 151 15.65 -22.09 -4.17
C SER A 151 16.17 -21.11 -3.09
N VAL A 152 15.44 -21.04 -1.98
CA VAL A 152 15.84 -20.25 -0.81
C VAL A 152 17.21 -20.69 -0.29
N MET A 153 17.48 -22.01 -0.28
CA MET A 153 18.75 -22.53 0.21
C MET A 153 19.92 -22.16 -0.70
N GLU A 154 19.70 -22.13 -2.01
CA GLU A 154 20.72 -21.68 -2.97
C GLU A 154 21.05 -20.21 -2.76
N HIS A 155 20.05 -19.34 -2.57
CA HIS A 155 20.28 -17.93 -2.24
C HIS A 155 21.08 -17.73 -0.95
N LEU A 156 20.78 -18.47 0.09
CA LEU A 156 21.48 -18.40 1.37
C LEU A 156 22.90 -19.01 1.29
N GLY A 157 23.15 -19.90 0.33
CA GLY A 157 24.45 -20.53 0.09
C GLY A 157 25.37 -19.72 -0.82
N LEU A 158 24.86 -18.72 -1.52
CA LEU A 158 25.67 -17.74 -2.24
C LEU A 158 26.44 -16.94 -1.19
N GLN A 159 27.75 -17.14 -1.11
CA GLN A 159 28.67 -16.59 -0.10
C GLN A 159 28.82 -15.04 -0.16
N ASP A 160 27.91 -14.36 -0.86
CA ASP A 160 27.73 -12.91 -0.89
C ASP A 160 26.49 -12.46 -0.09
N SER A 161 25.88 -13.34 0.72
CA SER A 161 25.08 -12.88 1.84
C SER A 161 26.04 -12.30 2.89
N PRO A 162 25.92 -11.01 3.26
CA PRO A 162 26.67 -10.48 4.39
C PRO A 162 26.36 -11.24 5.69
#